data_AF-A0A7Y5DGS6-F1
#
_entry.id   AF-A0A7Y5DGS6-F1
#
_cell.length_a   1.000
_cell.length_b   1.000
_cell.length_c   1.000
_cell.angle_alpha   90.00
_cell.angle_beta   90.00
_cell.angle_gamma   90.00
#
_symmetry.space_group_name_H-M   'P 1'
#
loop_
_entity.id
_entity.type
_entity.pdbx_description
1 polymer ?
#
loop_
_entity_poly.entity_id
_entity_poly.type
_entity_poly.pdbx_seq_one_letter_code
_entity_poly.pdbx_strand_id
1 'polypeptide(L)' 'MALHLIVDGYNVLAQTGRIGGGASLHSEMAREAFVRDLAVYRQRKAHAITVVFDGWQQGWGTERRDIGWGLK' A
#
# COMPACT_ATOMS: atom_id res chain seq x y z
N MET A 1 15.11 16.10 -8.77
CA MET A 1 15.13 14.75 -9.38
C MET A 1 13.86 14.03 -8.92
N ALA A 2 13.05 13.52 -9.84
CA ALA A 2 11.83 12.80 -9.48
C ALA A 2 12.19 11.33 -9.18
N LEU A 3 12.25 10.96 -7.91
CA LEU A 3 12.42 9.58 -7.48
C LEU A 3 11.08 8.84 -7.69
N HIS A 4 11.13 7.62 -8.23
CA HIS A 4 9.99 6.71 -8.30
C HIS A 4 10.17 5.62 -7.26
N LEU A 5 9.25 5.56 -6.31
CA LEU A 5 9.21 4.56 -5.25
C LEU A 5 8.32 3.40 -5.67
N ILE A 6 8.85 2.18 -5.61
CA ILE A 6 8.08 0.95 -5.76
C ILE A 6 8.05 0.26 -4.39
N VAL A 7 6.85 0.02 -3.86
CA VAL A 7 6.63 -0.43 -2.49
C VAL A 7 5.86 -1.75 -2.49
N ASP A 8 6.38 -2.73 -1.75
CA ASP A 8 5.65 -3.94 -1.39
C ASP A 8 4.71 -3.64 -0.21
N GLY A 9 3.40 -3.62 -0.50
CA GLY A 9 2.38 -3.20 0.44
C GLY A 9 2.21 -4.15 1.62
N TYR A 10 2.30 -5.46 1.41
CA TYR A 10 2.14 -6.42 2.51
C TYR A 10 3.34 -6.47 3.42
N ASN A 11 4.56 -6.28 2.88
CA ASN A 11 5.76 -6.20 3.71
C ASN A 11 5.71 -4.99 4.65
N VAL A 12 5.34 -3.82 4.14
CA VAL A 12 5.23 -2.60 4.96
C VAL A 12 4.07 -2.70 5.96
N LEU A 13 2.92 -3.25 5.56
CA LEU A 13 1.80 -3.51 6.48
C LEU A 13 2.17 -4.51 7.58
N ALA A 14 2.95 -5.54 7.27
CA ALA A 14 3.43 -6.50 8.25
C ALA A 14 4.38 -5.84 9.26
N GLN A 15 5.27 -4.96 8.79
CA GLN A 15 6.20 -4.23 9.67
C GLN A 15 5.48 -3.21 10.55
N THR A 16 4.51 -2.47 10.00
CA THR A 16 3.74 -1.47 10.76
C THR A 16 2.71 -2.11 11.71
N GLY A 17 2.06 -3.21 11.29
CA GLY A 17 1.14 -4.00 12.12
C GLY A 17 1.80 -4.71 13.31
N ARG A 18 3.10 -5.05 13.19
CA ARG A 18 3.93 -5.56 14.31
C ARG A 18 4.19 -4.52 15.39
N ILE A 19 4.20 -3.23 15.04
CA ILE A 19 4.41 -2.12 15.98
C ILE A 19 3.08 -1.70 16.64
N GLY A 20 1.93 -1.93 15.98
CA GLY A 20 0.60 -1.49 16.42
C GLY A 20 -0.32 -2.54 17.08
N GLY A 21 0.13 -3.79 17.25
CA GLY A 21 -0.63 -4.79 18.03
C GLY A 21 -1.77 -5.49 17.28
N GLY A 22 -1.54 -5.95 16.04
CA GLY A 22 -2.38 -7.00 15.44
C GLY A 22 -3.34 -6.55 14.33
N ALA A 23 -2.92 -5.63 13.46
CA ALA A 23 -3.62 -5.47 12.19
C ALA A 23 -3.45 -6.76 11.37
N SER A 24 -4.57 -7.43 11.04
CA SER A 24 -4.55 -8.53 10.07
C SER A 24 -3.89 -8.05 8.79
N LEU A 25 -2.85 -8.75 8.31
CA LEU A 25 -2.15 -8.43 7.06
C LEU A 25 -3.12 -8.28 5.88
N HIS A 26 -4.26 -8.95 5.95
CA HIS A 26 -5.30 -8.98 4.92
C HIS A 26 -6.50 -8.07 5.24
N SER A 27 -6.39 -7.19 6.24
CA SER A 27 -7.45 -6.22 6.54
C SER A 27 -7.52 -5.17 5.43
N GLU A 28 -8.65 -5.10 4.73
CA GLU A 28 -8.89 -4.06 3.72
C GLU A 28 -8.82 -2.65 4.34
N MET A 29 -9.23 -2.49 5.60
CA MET A 29 -9.09 -1.22 6.33
C MET A 29 -7.63 -0.81 6.51
N ALA A 30 -6.73 -1.77 6.77
CA ALA A 30 -5.31 -1.49 6.91
C ALA A 30 -4.69 -1.10 5.56
N ARG A 31 -5.09 -1.79 4.49
CA ARG A 31 -4.70 -1.46 3.11
C ARG A 31 -5.17 -0.05 2.71
N GLU A 32 -6.42 0.30 2.97
CA GLU A 32 -6.94 1.63 2.68
C GLU A 32 -6.21 2.72 3.46
N ALA A 33 -5.98 2.52 4.76
CA ALA A 33 -5.24 3.49 5.59
C ALA A 33 -3.82 3.71 5.05
N PHE A 34 -3.13 2.63 4.70
CA PHE A 34 -1.78 2.70 4.13
C PHE A 34 -1.73 3.43 2.78
N VAL A 35 -2.69 3.18 1.88
CA VAL A 35 -2.78 3.91 0.60
C VAL A 35 -3.04 5.40 0.83
N ARG A 36 -3.87 5.78 1.81
CA ARG A 36 -4.10 7.18 2.18
C ARG A 36 -2.82 7.86 2.69
N ASP A 37 -2.07 7.19 3.54
CA ASP A 37 -0.80 7.71 4.06
C ASP A 37 0.22 7.94 2.94
N LEU A 38 0.31 7.01 1.98
CA LEU A 38 1.18 7.16 0.81
C LEU A 38 0.72 8.27 -0.13
N ALA A 39 -0.58 8.52 -0.26
CA ALA A 39 -1.09 9.66 -1.03
C ALA A 39 -0.66 10.99 -0.39
N VAL A 40 -0.75 11.10 0.95
CA VAL A 40 -0.25 12.28 1.68
C VAL A 40 1.27 12.43 1.52
N TYR A 41 2.02 11.32 1.59
CA TYR A 41 3.46 11.34 1.40
C TYR A 41 3.86 11.80 -0.02
N ARG A 42 3.16 11.30 -1.05
CA ARG A 42 3.33 11.72 -2.45
C ARG A 42 3.10 13.22 -2.61
N GLN A 43 2.06 13.78 -2.00
CA GLN A 43 1.79 15.23 -2.06
C GLN A 43 2.91 16.06 -1.42
N ARG A 44 3.51 15.58 -0.33
CA ARG A 44 4.59 16.29 0.38
C ARG A 44 5.94 16.20 -0.31
N LYS A 45 6.25 15.08 -0.96
CA LYS A 45 7.59 14.79 -1.51
C LYS A 45 7.66 14.83 -3.04
N ALA A 46 6.51 14.91 -3.72
CA ALA A 46 6.39 14.91 -5.18
C ALA A 46 7.11 13.73 -5.89
N HIS A 47 7.24 12.60 -5.19
CA HIS A 47 7.76 11.35 -5.76
C HIS A 47 6.61 10.53 -6.34
N ALA A 48 6.83 9.91 -7.51
CA ALA A 48 5.89 8.92 -8.01
C ALA A 48 5.96 7.70 -7.08
N ILE A 49 4.81 7.13 -6.73
CA ILE A 49 4.74 5.96 -5.85
C ILE A 49 3.85 4.93 -6.51
N THR A 50 4.38 3.72 -6.61
CA THR A 50 3.66 2.52 -7.00
C THR A 50 3.67 1.54 -5.85
N VAL A 51 2.49 1.04 -5.50
CA VAL A 51 2.32 0.09 -4.40
C VAL A 51 1.77 -1.19 -4.98
N VAL A 52 2.44 -2.29 -4.69
CA VAL A 52 2.03 -3.62 -5.12
C VAL A 52 1.56 -4.39 -3.89
N PHE A 53 0.32 -4.87 -3.93
CA PHE A 53 -0.20 -5.85 -2.98
C PHE A 53 -0.30 -7.18 -3.74
N ASP A 54 0.64 -8.10 -3.52
CA ASP A 54 0.62 -9.41 -4.18
C ASP A 54 -0.38 -10.34 -3.47
N GLY A 55 -1.59 -10.45 -4.04
CA GLY A 55 -2.72 -11.16 -3.44
C GLY A 55 -2.65 -12.69 -3.39
N TRP A 56 -1.46 -13.31 -3.36
CA TRP A 56 -1.36 -14.77 -3.59
C TRP A 56 -1.91 -15.65 -2.43
N GLN A 57 -2.12 -15.14 -1.22
CA GLN A 57 -2.52 -16.02 -0.10
C GLN A 57 -4.03 -16.23 0.14
N GLN A 58 -4.94 -15.51 -0.53
CA GLN A 58 -6.38 -15.59 -0.20
C GLN A 58 -7.32 -15.81 -1.40
N GLY A 59 -6.87 -16.41 -2.50
CA GLY A 59 -7.78 -17.07 -3.46
C GLY A 59 -8.80 -16.20 -4.21
N TRP A 60 -8.63 -14.88 -4.28
CA TRP A 60 -9.42 -14.02 -5.16
C TRP A 60 -8.53 -13.57 -6.31
N GLY A 61 -8.62 -14.30 -7.44
CA GLY A 61 -7.92 -14.05 -8.70
C GLY A 61 -8.40 -12.78 -9.43
N THR A 62 -8.59 -11.68 -8.72
CA THR A 62 -8.84 -10.36 -9.31
C THR A 62 -7.70 -9.45 -8.92
N GLU A 63 -6.74 -9.34 -9.85
CA GLU A 63 -5.75 -8.29 -9.88
C GLU A 63 -6.48 -6.94 -10.02
N ARG A 64 -6.87 -6.34 -8.90
CA ARG A 64 -7.60 -5.07 -8.88
C ARG A 64 -6.60 -3.92 -8.89
N ARG A 65 -6.37 -3.34 -10.07
CA ARG A 65 -5.74 -2.01 -10.18
C ARG A 65 -6.71 -0.96 -9.68
N ASP A 66 -6.68 -0.67 -8.39
CA ASP A 66 -7.34 0.51 -7.85
C ASP A 66 -6.50 1.75 -8.15
N ILE A 67 -6.86 2.46 -9.23
CA ILE A 67 -6.30 3.77 -9.54
C ILE A 67 -7.05 4.81 -8.71
N GLY A 68 -6.84 4.78 -7.39
CA GLY A 68 -7.33 5.77 -6.45
C GLY A 68 -6.24 6.80 -6.14
N TRP A 69 -6.60 8.09 -6.05
CA TRP A 69 -5.71 9.16 -5.56
C TRP A 69 -4.46 9.46 -6.42
N GLY A 70 -4.47 9.03 -7.68
CA GLY A 70 -3.37 9.25 -8.63
C GLY A 70 -2.11 8.44 -8.33
N LEU A 71 -2.25 7.38 -7.54
CA LEU A 71 -1.26 6.31 -7.39
C LEU A 71 -1.49 5.28 -8.50
N LYS A 72 -0.40 4.68 -9.02
CA LYS A 72 -0.42 3.66 -10.07
C LYS A 72 0.26 2.41 -9.60
#